data_AF-S7THH9-F1
#
_entry.id   AF-S7THH9-F1
#
_cell.length_a   1.000
_cell.length_b   1.000
_cell.length_c   1.000
_cell.angle_alpha   90.00
_cell.angle_beta   90.00
_cell.angle_gamma   90.00
#
_symmetry.space_group_name_H-M   'P 1'
#
loop_
_entity.id
_entity.type
_entity.pdbx_description
1 polymer ?
#
loop_
_entity_poly.entity_id
_entity_poly.type
_entity_poly.pdbx_seq_one_letter_code
_entity_poly.pdbx_strand_id
1 'polypeptide(L)'
;MVLGDYGVIGMLTDALKSDRVDLVILNTAPLPLQIRVLKKNRLLVDNAPYIRHAFESRTIAVYIDFARFEARLLERRFSLNP
;
A
#
# COMPACT_ATOMS: atom_id res chain seq x y z
N MET A 1 -2.78 20.82 -2.54
CA MET A 1 -1.90 21.12 -3.68
C MET A 1 -0.57 20.41 -3.42
N VAL A 2 -0.44 19.15 -3.85
CA VAL A 2 0.76 18.33 -3.60
C VAL A 2 1.65 18.46 -4.83
N LEU A 3 2.67 19.32 -4.75
CA LEU A 3 3.61 19.63 -5.84
C LEU A 3 4.87 18.74 -5.84
N GLY A 4 4.88 17.62 -5.10
CA GLY A 4 6.08 16.78 -4.91
C GLY A 4 6.15 15.50 -5.74
N ASP A 5 5.02 14.94 -6.19
CA ASP A 5 4.99 13.56 -6.72
C ASP A 5 5.45 13.40 -8.18
N TYR A 6 5.35 14.45 -9.00
CA TYR A 6 5.69 14.35 -10.42
C TYR A 6 7.16 14.07 -10.70
N GLY A 7 8.06 14.47 -9.78
CA GLY A 7 9.51 14.25 -9.95
C GLY A 7 9.92 12.79 -9.78
N VAL A 8 9.37 12.12 -8.77
CA VAL A 8 9.75 10.72 -8.45
C VAL A 8 9.22 9.76 -9.50
N ILE A 9 7.97 9.93 -9.93
CA ILE A 9 7.41 9.08 -10.99
C ILE A 9 8.16 9.27 -12.31
N GLY A 10 8.54 10.51 -12.67
CA GLY A 10 9.36 10.78 -13.85
C GLY A 10 10.71 10.07 -13.81
N MET A 11 11.41 10.16 -12.67
CA MET A 11 12.68 9.43 -12.45
C MET A 11 12.50 7.91 -12.56
N LEU A 12 11.39 7.36 -12.04
CA LEU A 12 11.08 5.93 -12.16
C LEU A 12 10.82 5.53 -13.61
N THR A 13 10.02 6.29 -14.34
CA THR A 13 9.72 6.04 -15.76
C THR A 13 10.99 6.09 -16.60
N ASP A 14 11.88 7.05 -16.34
CA ASP A 14 13.15 7.18 -17.02
C ASP A 14 14.13 6.05 -16.69
N ALA A 15 14.18 5.62 -15.43
CA ALA A 15 15.05 4.54 -14.98
C ALA A 15 14.57 3.17 -15.49
N LEU A 16 13.26 2.93 -15.47
CA LEU A 16 12.64 1.67 -15.89
C LEU A 16 12.37 1.62 -17.41
N LYS A 17 12.55 2.74 -18.12
CA LYS A 17 12.23 2.90 -19.55
C LYS A 17 10.81 2.43 -19.89
N SER A 18 9.89 2.64 -18.97
CA SER A 18 8.51 2.17 -19.04
C SER A 18 7.59 3.09 -18.27
N ASP A 19 6.46 3.45 -18.89
CA ASP A 19 5.36 4.22 -18.29
C ASP A 19 4.39 3.32 -17.51
N ARG A 20 4.55 2.00 -17.58
CA ARG A 20 3.68 1.01 -16.91
C ARG A 20 4.09 0.77 -15.46
N VAL A 21 4.09 1.84 -14.68
CA VAL A 21 4.51 1.82 -13.27
C VAL A 21 3.54 2.63 -12.44
N ASP A 22 3.00 2.02 -11.39
CA ASP A 22 2.19 2.69 -10.40
C ASP A 22 3.03 3.02 -9.16
N LEU A 23 3.00 4.28 -8.74
CA LEU A 23 3.64 4.74 -7.51
C LEU A 23 2.59 4.95 -6.42
N VAL A 24 2.81 4.33 -5.26
CA VAL A 24 1.93 4.49 -4.09
C VAL A 24 2.75 4.85 -2.87
N ILE A 25 2.41 5.97 -2.23
CA ILE A 25 2.92 6.34 -0.91
C ILE A 25 2.13 5.57 0.15
N LEU A 26 2.70 4.51 0.70
CA LEU A 26 2.00 3.65 1.66
C LEU A 26 1.54 4.40 2.91
N ASN A 27 2.31 5.39 3.38
CA ASN A 27 1.99 6.15 4.58
C ASN A 27 0.67 6.93 4.48
N THR A 28 0.21 7.24 3.26
CA THR A 28 -1.06 7.93 2.99
C THR A 28 -2.10 7.02 2.36
N ALA A 29 -1.74 5.78 2.02
CA ALA A 29 -2.64 4.82 1.40
C ALA A 29 -3.70 4.32 2.39
N PRO A 30 -4.89 3.91 1.92
CA PRO A 30 -5.87 3.24 2.75
C PRO A 30 -5.32 1.95 3.36
N LEU A 31 -5.73 1.63 4.59
CA LEU A 31 -5.33 0.42 5.32
C LEU A 31 -5.42 -0.88 4.50
N PRO A 32 -6.49 -1.13 3.71
CA PRO A 32 -6.56 -2.31 2.85
C PRO A 32 -5.41 -2.40 1.84
N LEU A 33 -5.02 -1.26 1.23
CA LEU A 33 -3.94 -1.22 0.25
C LEU A 33 -2.58 -1.43 0.91
N GLN A 34 -2.35 -0.79 2.06
CA GLN A 34 -1.14 -1.00 2.85
C GLN A 34 -0.92 -2.49 3.15
N ILE A 35 -1.96 -3.17 3.63
CA ILE A 35 -1.89 -4.59 3.98
C ILE A 35 -1.73 -5.51 2.78
N ARG A 36 -2.41 -5.21 1.66
CA ARG A 36 -2.22 -5.98 0.42
C ARG A 36 -0.77 -5.93 -0.05
N VAL A 37 -0.12 -4.77 0.09
CA VAL A 37 1.31 -4.63 -0.21
C VAL A 37 2.13 -5.39 0.82
N LEU A 38 1.93 -5.18 2.13
CA LEU A 38 2.71 -5.88 3.17
C LEU A 38 2.62 -7.42 3.09
N LYS A 39 1.47 -7.98 2.68
CA LYS A 39 1.29 -9.43 2.54
C LYS A 39 2.04 -10.05 1.35
N LYS A 40 2.35 -9.28 0.31
CA LYS A 40 2.89 -9.77 -0.97
C LYS A 40 4.08 -8.97 -1.49
N ASN A 41 4.69 -8.14 -0.65
CA ASN A 41 5.79 -7.30 -1.09
C ASN A 41 7.07 -8.11 -1.33
N ARG A 42 7.96 -7.53 -2.13
CA ARG A 42 9.37 -7.91 -2.18
C ARG A 42 10.17 -6.66 -1.87
N LEU A 43 10.89 -6.68 -0.76
CA LEU A 43 11.73 -5.56 -0.34
C LEU A 43 12.86 -5.37 -1.37
N LEU A 44 12.92 -4.20 -2.00
CA LEU A 44 13.96 -3.88 -2.98
C LEU A 44 15.12 -3.11 -2.35
N VAL A 45 14.80 -2.15 -1.46
CA VAL A 45 15.75 -1.31 -0.75
C VAL A 45 15.21 -1.03 0.65
N ASP A 46 16.08 -1.04 1.65
CA ASP A 46 15.76 -0.64 3.02
C ASP A 46 16.86 0.26 3.58
N ASN A 47 16.55 1.56 3.66
CA ASN A 47 17.47 2.56 4.20
C ASN A 47 17.26 2.80 5.70
N ALA A 48 16.12 2.36 6.26
CA ALA A 48 15.73 2.63 7.64
C ALA A 48 14.89 1.48 8.22
N PRO A 49 15.51 0.34 8.56
CA PRO A 49 14.80 -0.87 8.97
C PRO A 49 13.87 -0.66 10.16
N TYR A 50 14.30 0.16 11.13
CA TYR A 50 13.50 0.47 12.31
C TYR A 50 12.16 1.14 11.96
N ILE A 51 12.18 2.12 11.04
CA ILE A 51 10.98 2.83 10.61
C ILE A 51 10.05 1.88 9.84
N ARG A 52 10.61 1.04 8.97
CA ARG A 52 9.84 0.04 8.23
C ARG A 52 9.16 -0.96 9.18
N HIS A 53 9.90 -1.52 10.14
CA HIS A 53 9.34 -2.46 11.11
C HIS A 53 8.26 -1.82 11.99
N ALA A 54 8.46 -0.57 12.44
CA ALA A 54 7.43 0.14 13.19
C ALA A 54 6.14 0.36 12.37
N PHE A 55 6.28 0.71 11.08
CA PHE A 55 5.17 0.83 10.15
C PHE A 55 4.46 -0.52 9.94
N GLU A 56 5.21 -1.59 9.69
CA GLU A 56 4.68 -2.95 9.48
C GLU A 56 3.89 -3.43 10.69
N SER A 57 4.49 -3.39 11.88
CA SER A 57 3.85 -3.82 13.12
C SER A 57 2.58 -3.03 13.41
N ARG A 58 2.62 -1.70 13.28
CA ARG A 58 1.45 -0.84 13.49
C ARG A 58 0.33 -1.16 12.51
N THR A 59 0.67 -1.28 11.22
CA THR A 59 -0.32 -1.52 10.16
C THR A 59 -1.00 -2.88 10.33
N ILE A 60 -0.22 -3.92 10.65
CA ILE A 60 -0.75 -5.26 10.91
C ILE A 60 -1.66 -5.27 12.13
N ALA A 61 -1.27 -4.62 13.23
CA ALA A 61 -2.10 -4.53 14.43
C ALA A 61 -3.46 -3.88 14.13
N VAL A 62 -3.46 -2.70 13.49
CA VAL A 62 -4.70 -1.99 13.12
C VAL A 62 -5.55 -2.82 12.15
N TYR A 63 -4.91 -3.55 11.23
CA TYR A 63 -5.64 -4.42 10.30
C TYR A 63 -6.34 -5.57 10.98
N ILE A 64 -5.71 -6.20 11.99
CA ILE A 64 -6.33 -7.32 12.70
C ILE A 64 -7.64 -6.87 13.37
N ASP A 65 -7.65 -5.67 13.96
CA ASP A 65 -8.87 -5.08 14.52
C ASP A 65 -9.93 -4.78 13.44
N PHE A 66 -9.49 -4.38 12.24
CA PHE A 66 -10.37 -4.01 11.13
C PHE A 66 -10.84 -5.20 10.26
N ALA A 67 -10.11 -6.31 10.22
CA ALA A 67 -10.28 -7.38 9.23
C ALA A 67 -11.69 -7.98 9.23
N ARG A 68 -12.30 -8.11 10.41
CA ARG A 68 -13.70 -8.60 10.54
C ARG A 68 -14.72 -7.63 9.97
N PHE A 69 -14.45 -6.32 10.00
CA PHE A 69 -15.31 -5.34 9.36
C PHE A 69 -15.15 -5.36 7.84
N GLU A 70 -13.90 -5.44 7.36
CA GLU A 70 -13.59 -5.54 5.93
C GLU A 70 -14.28 -6.76 5.29
N ALA A 71 -14.15 -7.94 5.90
CA ALA A 71 -14.76 -9.17 5.40
C ALA A 71 -16.28 -9.03 5.23
N ARG A 72 -16.96 -8.50 6.26
CA ARG A 72 -18.42 -8.26 6.21
C ARG A 72 -18.82 -7.24 5.13
N LEU A 73 -18.03 -6.20 4.94
CA LEU A 73 -18.30 -5.19 3.90
C LEU A 73 -18.14 -5.80 2.49
N LEU A 74 -17.11 -6.63 2.31
CA LEU A 74 -16.82 -7.32 1.07
C LEU A 74 -17.93 -8.32 0.75
N GLU A 75 -18.31 -9.16 1.71
CA GLU A 75 -19.45 -10.08 1.60
C GLU A 75 -20.70 -9.34 1.16
N ARG A 76 -21.10 -8.25 1.83
CA ARG A 76 -22.28 -7.48 1.45
C ARG A 76 -22.21 -6.92 0.03
N ARG A 77 -21.04 -6.46 -0.39
CA ARG A 77 -20.85 -5.85 -1.71
C ARG A 77 -20.95 -6.87 -2.85
N PHE A 78 -20.46 -8.10 -2.63
CA PHE A 78 -20.44 -9.14 -3.65
C PHE A 78 -21.59 -10.15 -3.52
N SER A 79 -22.26 -10.25 -2.37
CA SER A 79 -23.47 -11.07 -2.19
C SER A 79 -24.74 -10.47 -2.82
N LEU A 80 -24.65 -9.25 -3.36
CA LEU A 80 -25.75 -8.59 -4.08
C LEU A 80 -25.72 -8.82 -5.60
N ASN A 81 -24.81 -9.64 -6.11
CA ASN A 81 -24.81 -10.10 -7.50
C ASN A 81 -24.49 -11.61 -7.54
N PRO A 82 -25.52 -12.49 -7.52
CA PRO A 82 -25.37 -13.88 -7.93
C PRO A 82 -25.09 -14.01 -9.44
#